data_AF-A0A7V9P425-F1
#
_entry.id   AF-A0A7V9P425-F1
#
_cell.length_a   1.000
_cell.length_b   1.000
_cell.length_c   1.000
_cell.angle_alpha   90.00
_cell.angle_beta   90.00
_cell.angle_gamma   90.00
#
_symmetry.space_group_name_H-M   'P 1'
#
loop_
_entity.id
_entity.type
_entity.pdbx_description
1 polymer ?
#
loop_
_entity_poly.entity_id
_entity_poly.type
_entity_poly.pdbx_seq_one_letter_code
_entity_poly.pdbx_strand_id
1 'polypeptide(L)'
;MDAANLRVNARGVATVDYLKNGRWRAAVVRGRRVRYGRGAPGADVTVPTSAVAVPMIVALRVGPSGRFWALQVWQRIKGGQVELRLSRWRGAPTKLELWTHCCKWRSEIVRGRATFHGRPIFGYRSTPSGVPLDGLGRNVYIDSWRNGRWQRLMGILTHRPTGRFGLWIRPYWRGSQYAARMVGPNWGRTLAPDAFACCPQTRLR
;
A
#
# COMPACT_ATOMS: atom_id res chain seq x y z
N MET A 1 16.19 -6.83 2.34
CA MET A 1 15.47 -7.02 3.63
C MET A 1 15.07 -8.45 3.61
N ASP A 2 15.66 -9.23 4.51
CA ASP A 2 15.90 -10.63 4.19
C ASP A 2 14.98 -11.56 5.00
N ALA A 3 14.38 -11.04 6.09
CA ALA A 3 13.31 -11.70 6.83
C ALA A 3 12.54 -10.71 7.74
N ALA A 4 11.26 -10.98 7.96
CA ALA A 4 10.48 -10.38 9.05
C ALA A 4 9.37 -11.33 9.54
N ASN A 5 8.97 -11.17 10.79
CA ASN A 5 7.89 -11.93 11.41
C ASN A 5 6.89 -10.98 12.09
N LEU A 6 5.65 -11.44 12.19
CA LEU A 6 4.55 -10.74 12.84
C LEU A 6 3.91 -11.66 13.87
N ARG A 7 3.73 -11.14 15.08
CA ARG A 7 2.98 -11.77 16.17
C ARG A 7 2.03 -10.75 16.77
N VAL A 8 0.87 -11.18 17.24
CA VAL A 8 -0.10 -10.26 17.88
C VAL A 8 -0.70 -10.93 19.10
N ASN A 9 -0.63 -10.26 20.25
CA ASN A 9 -1.18 -10.81 21.49
C ASN A 9 -2.69 -10.52 21.64
N ALA A 10 -3.31 -11.11 22.67
CA ALA A 10 -4.73 -10.97 22.98
C ALA A 10 -5.18 -9.49 23.17
N ARG A 11 -4.27 -8.60 23.56
CA ARG A 11 -4.54 -7.16 23.73
C ARG A 11 -4.49 -6.38 22.39
N GLY A 12 -4.26 -7.07 21.28
CA GLY A 12 -4.12 -6.44 19.95
C GLY A 12 -2.84 -5.62 19.80
N VAL A 13 -1.79 -5.98 20.56
CA VAL A 13 -0.46 -5.39 20.44
C VAL A 13 0.37 -6.28 19.51
N ALA A 14 0.85 -5.69 18.42
CA ALA A 14 1.67 -6.40 17.44
C ALA A 14 3.16 -6.27 17.77
N THR A 15 3.90 -7.36 17.66
CA THR A 15 5.36 -7.38 17.62
C THR A 15 5.80 -7.69 16.20
N VAL A 16 6.63 -6.81 15.64
CA VAL A 16 7.27 -6.97 14.34
C VAL A 16 8.75 -7.18 14.58
N ASP A 17 9.22 -8.40 14.33
CA ASP A 17 10.64 -8.76 14.38
C ASP A 17 11.18 -8.70 12.95
N TYR A 18 12.30 -8.03 12.72
CA TYR A 18 12.82 -7.79 11.38
C TYR A 18 14.34 -7.70 11.30
N LEU A 19 14.91 -8.17 10.20
CA LEU A 19 16.34 -8.05 9.94
C LEU A 19 16.69 -6.69 9.33
N LYS A 20 17.62 -5.97 9.95
CA LYS A 20 18.16 -4.70 9.42
C LYS A 20 19.67 -4.65 9.62
N ASN A 21 20.42 -4.55 8.52
CA ASN A 21 21.89 -4.54 8.49
C ASN A 21 22.49 -5.74 9.24
N GLY A 22 22.00 -6.95 8.94
CA GLY A 22 22.44 -8.20 9.57
C GLY A 22 22.05 -8.38 11.04
N ARG A 23 21.33 -7.42 11.65
CA ARG A 23 20.89 -7.50 13.05
C ARG A 23 19.38 -7.58 13.16
N TRP A 24 18.89 -8.52 13.96
CA TRP A 24 17.49 -8.58 14.32
C TRP A 24 17.09 -7.38 15.18
N ARG A 25 15.96 -6.79 14.83
CA ARG A 25 15.33 -5.65 15.50
C ARG A 25 13.88 -6.01 15.80
N ALA A 26 13.33 -5.39 16.83
CA ALA A 26 11.92 -5.53 17.19
C ALA A 26 11.24 -4.16 17.23
N ALA A 27 9.99 -4.13 16.81
CA ALA A 27 9.08 -3.00 17.02
C ALA A 27 7.75 -3.49 17.58
N VAL A 28 7.25 -2.80 18.59
CA VAL A 28 5.90 -2.99 19.14
C VAL A 28 4.97 -1.94 18.55
N VAL A 29 3.83 -2.38 18.03
CA VAL A 29 2.78 -1.50 17.53
C VAL A 29 1.51 -1.65 18.38
N ARG A 30 1.07 -0.55 18.98
CA ARG A 30 -0.20 -0.46 19.71
C ARG A 30 -1.03 0.71 19.16
N GLY A 31 -2.12 0.38 18.47
CA GLY A 31 -2.89 1.39 17.75
C GLY A 31 -2.06 2.02 16.64
N ARG A 32 -1.77 3.32 16.73
CA ARG A 32 -0.89 4.06 15.80
C ARG A 32 0.51 4.32 16.35
N ARG A 33 0.80 3.90 17.58
CA ARG A 33 2.09 4.14 18.24
C ARG A 33 3.03 2.98 17.95
N VAL A 34 4.28 3.32 17.61
CA VAL A 34 5.37 2.36 17.38
C VAL A 34 6.44 2.61 18.44
N ARG A 35 6.91 1.55 19.09
CA ARG A 35 8.07 1.57 20.00
C ARG A 35 9.11 0.58 19.51
N TYR A 36 10.35 1.01 19.38
CA TYR A 36 11.46 0.17 18.93
C TYR A 36 12.20 -0.47 20.12
N GLY A 37 12.81 -1.63 19.90
CA GLY A 37 13.83 -2.21 20.78
C GLY A 37 13.37 -3.27 21.80
N ARG A 38 12.07 -3.58 21.90
CA ARG A 38 11.56 -4.71 22.71
C ARG A 38 10.38 -5.38 22.00
N GLY A 39 10.10 -6.64 22.32
CA GLY A 39 8.85 -7.31 21.94
C GLY A 39 7.73 -6.99 22.91
N ALA A 40 6.47 -7.19 22.50
CA ALA A 40 5.33 -7.10 23.41
C ALA A 40 5.20 -8.39 24.24
N PRO A 41 4.87 -8.31 25.54
CA PRO A 41 4.62 -9.49 26.36
C PRO A 41 3.33 -10.20 25.95
N GLY A 42 3.24 -11.49 26.26
CA GLY A 42 2.07 -12.35 26.01
C GLY A 42 2.21 -13.23 24.78
N ALA A 43 1.43 -14.31 24.74
CA ALA A 43 1.41 -15.25 23.63
C ALA A 43 0.85 -14.62 22.35
N ASP A 44 1.33 -15.08 21.20
CA ASP A 44 0.70 -14.79 19.92
C ASP A 44 -0.64 -15.53 19.86
N VAL A 45 -1.72 -14.78 19.61
CA VAL A 45 -3.08 -15.36 19.47
C VAL A 45 -3.49 -15.45 18.01
N THR A 46 -2.62 -15.07 17.09
CA THR A 46 -2.91 -15.13 15.66
C THR A 46 -2.27 -16.34 15.01
N VAL A 47 -2.88 -16.82 13.94
CA VAL A 47 -2.34 -17.89 13.10
C VAL A 47 -2.08 -17.38 11.67
N PRO A 48 -1.11 -17.91 10.93
CA PRO A 48 -0.94 -17.60 9.51
C PRO A 48 -2.22 -17.92 8.72
N THR A 49 -2.47 -17.17 7.64
CA THR A 49 -3.64 -17.41 6.79
C THR A 49 -3.39 -16.97 5.35
N SER A 50 -4.16 -17.54 4.42
CA SER A 50 -4.22 -17.19 3.00
C SER A 50 -5.65 -16.80 2.57
N ALA A 51 -6.57 -16.57 3.50
CA ALA A 51 -8.00 -16.33 3.22
C ALA A 51 -8.29 -15.06 2.39
N VAL A 52 -7.32 -14.15 2.27
CA VAL A 52 -7.42 -12.94 1.44
C VAL A 52 -6.10 -12.68 0.72
N ALA A 53 -6.17 -12.20 -0.52
CA ALA A 53 -4.99 -11.77 -1.27
C ALA A 53 -4.56 -10.36 -0.86
N VAL A 54 -3.33 -10.22 -0.38
CA VAL A 54 -2.73 -8.93 -0.01
C VAL A 54 -1.40 -8.79 -0.75
N PRO A 55 -1.18 -7.72 -1.53
CA PRO A 55 0.05 -7.55 -2.28
C PRO A 55 1.22 -7.18 -1.36
N MET A 56 2.46 -7.37 -1.82
CA MET A 56 3.67 -6.94 -1.09
C MET A 56 3.80 -7.59 0.30
N ILE A 57 3.16 -8.75 0.50
CA ILE A 57 3.02 -9.40 1.79
C ILE A 57 4.34 -10.01 2.26
N VAL A 58 4.64 -9.81 3.54
CA VAL A 58 5.71 -10.51 4.27
C VAL A 58 5.10 -11.51 5.25
N ALA A 59 4.02 -11.12 5.92
CA ALA A 59 3.26 -11.99 6.80
C ALA A 59 1.78 -11.62 6.78
N LEU A 60 0.90 -12.62 6.67
CA LEU A 60 -0.55 -12.46 6.78
C LEU A 60 -1.07 -13.39 7.88
N ARG A 61 -1.77 -12.82 8.85
CA ARG A 61 -2.30 -13.55 10.02
C ARG A 61 -3.75 -13.19 10.30
N VAL A 62 -4.46 -14.10 10.96
CA VAL A 62 -5.81 -13.88 11.45
C VAL A 62 -5.87 -14.18 12.95
N GLY A 63 -6.51 -13.30 13.71
CA GLY A 63 -6.77 -13.53 15.14
C GLY A 63 -8.13 -14.19 15.38
N PRO A 64 -8.42 -14.65 16.62
CA PRO A 64 -9.61 -15.44 16.93
C PRO A 64 -10.91 -14.70 16.64
N SER A 65 -10.87 -13.37 16.77
CA SER A 65 -12.01 -12.51 16.45
C SER A 65 -12.32 -12.43 14.95
N GLY A 66 -11.51 -12.99 14.04
CA GLY A 66 -11.61 -12.85 12.58
C GLY A 66 -10.99 -11.55 12.03
N ARG A 67 -10.12 -10.88 12.81
CA ARG A 67 -9.38 -9.69 12.36
C ARG A 67 -8.09 -10.12 11.67
N PHE A 68 -7.89 -9.64 10.46
CA PHE A 68 -6.65 -9.81 9.72
C PHE A 68 -5.58 -8.84 10.18
N TRP A 69 -4.34 -9.29 10.12
CA TRP A 69 -3.13 -8.52 10.34
C TRP A 69 -2.15 -8.82 9.22
N ALA A 70 -1.61 -7.79 8.59
CA ALA A 70 -0.62 -7.95 7.53
C ALA A 70 0.61 -7.09 7.82
N LEU A 71 1.77 -7.64 7.49
CA LEU A 71 3.00 -6.90 7.34
C LEU A 71 3.35 -6.84 5.85
N GLN A 72 3.41 -5.64 5.29
CA GLN A 72 3.73 -5.40 3.88
C GLN A 72 5.05 -4.64 3.76
N VAL A 73 5.77 -4.87 2.65
CA VAL A 73 7.06 -4.25 2.38
C VAL A 73 7.10 -3.59 1.01
N TRP A 74 7.44 -2.30 0.97
CA TRP A 74 7.74 -1.62 -0.29
C TRP A 74 8.48 -0.31 -0.09
N GLN A 75 9.06 0.20 -1.17
CA GLN A 75 9.69 1.51 -1.23
C GLN A 75 8.75 2.49 -1.91
N ARG A 76 8.18 3.42 -1.14
CA ARG A 76 7.16 4.37 -1.61
C ARG A 76 7.75 5.56 -2.38
N ILE A 77 8.90 6.07 -1.95
CA ILE A 77 9.60 7.19 -2.61
C ILE A 77 10.82 6.63 -3.34
N LYS A 78 11.05 7.05 -4.60
CA LYS A 78 12.24 6.65 -5.36
C LYS A 78 13.50 7.07 -4.60
N GLY A 79 14.40 6.13 -4.32
CA GLY A 79 15.61 6.39 -3.53
C GLY A 79 15.35 6.59 -2.02
N GLY A 80 14.09 6.50 -1.58
CA GLY A 80 13.73 6.59 -0.16
C GLY A 80 13.93 5.27 0.58
N GLN A 81 13.51 5.24 1.85
CA GLN A 81 13.61 4.03 2.67
C GLN A 81 12.62 2.95 2.21
N VAL A 82 13.02 1.69 2.38
CA VAL A 82 12.10 0.55 2.34
C VAL A 82 11.24 0.62 3.61
N GLU A 83 9.93 0.60 3.44
CA GLU A 83 8.95 0.71 4.52
C GLU A 83 8.42 -0.68 4.89
N LEU A 84 8.41 -1.00 6.19
CA LEU A 84 7.58 -2.07 6.74
C LEU A 84 6.27 -1.48 7.25
N ARG A 85 5.16 -2.01 6.78
CA ARG A 85 3.84 -1.41 6.98
C ARG A 85 2.90 -2.43 7.59
N LEU A 86 2.43 -2.13 8.80
CA LEU A 86 1.48 -2.97 9.53
C LEU A 86 0.05 -2.53 9.25
N SER A 87 -0.79 -3.48 8.87
CA SER A 87 -2.22 -3.31 8.66
C SER A 87 -3.03 -4.22 9.58
N ARG A 88 -4.23 -3.79 9.93
CA ARG A 88 -5.21 -4.53 10.72
C ARG A 88 -6.64 -4.18 10.27
N TRP A 89 -7.39 -5.17 9.80
CA TRP A 89 -8.73 -4.95 9.23
C TRP A 89 -9.61 -6.19 9.34
N ARG A 90 -10.85 -6.08 8.84
CA ARG A 90 -11.81 -7.18 8.71
C ARG A 90 -12.41 -7.10 7.31
N GLY A 91 -12.82 -8.24 6.74
CA GLY A 91 -13.43 -8.26 5.41
C GLY A 91 -12.43 -8.03 4.28
N ALA A 92 -12.93 -7.51 3.16
CA ALA A 92 -12.14 -7.35 1.94
C ALA A 92 -10.98 -6.35 2.11
N PRO A 93 -9.79 -6.64 1.54
CA PRO A 93 -8.66 -5.72 1.55
C PRO A 93 -8.94 -4.45 0.72
N THR A 94 -8.04 -3.47 0.79
CA THR A 94 -8.09 -2.32 -0.11
C THR A 94 -7.99 -2.77 -1.57
N LYS A 95 -8.92 -2.29 -2.40
CA LYS A 95 -8.97 -2.57 -3.83
C LYS A 95 -8.40 -1.39 -4.59
N LEU A 96 -7.46 -1.69 -5.48
CA LEU A 96 -6.94 -0.77 -6.46
C LEU A 96 -7.27 -1.32 -7.85
N GLU A 97 -7.87 -0.48 -8.68
CA GLU A 97 -8.17 -0.77 -10.08
C GLU A 97 -7.31 0.13 -10.94
N LEU A 98 -6.76 -0.42 -12.03
CA LEU A 98 -5.87 0.30 -12.93
C LEU A 98 -6.16 -0.11 -14.38
N TRP A 99 -6.21 0.87 -15.26
CA TRP A 99 -6.38 0.66 -16.68
C TRP A 99 -5.78 1.84 -17.45
N THR A 100 -5.50 1.63 -18.72
CA THR A 100 -5.03 2.67 -19.63
C THR A 100 -6.15 3.11 -20.56
N HIS A 101 -6.11 4.40 -20.92
CA HIS A 101 -6.90 4.94 -22.02
C HIS A 101 -5.96 5.57 -23.04
N CYS A 102 -6.14 5.18 -24.29
CA CYS A 102 -5.52 5.84 -25.43
C CYS A 102 -6.45 6.88 -26.04
N CYS A 103 -5.96 7.89 -26.75
CA CYS A 103 -4.71 8.59 -26.49
C CYS A 103 -5.04 10.07 -26.65
N LYS A 104 -5.09 10.81 -25.54
CA LYS A 104 -5.26 12.27 -25.60
C LYS A 104 -3.92 12.88 -25.97
N TRP A 105 -3.85 13.59 -27.10
CA TRP A 105 -2.61 14.22 -27.60
C TRP A 105 -1.45 13.25 -27.82
N ARG A 106 -1.70 12.12 -28.51
CA ARG A 106 -0.69 11.07 -28.81
C ARG A 106 -0.02 10.43 -27.58
N SER A 107 -0.61 10.62 -26.41
CA SER A 107 -0.17 10.04 -25.15
C SER A 107 -1.31 9.35 -24.41
N GLU A 108 -0.94 8.29 -23.70
CA GLU A 108 -1.87 7.51 -22.89
C GLU A 108 -2.15 8.22 -21.57
N ILE A 109 -3.31 7.89 -21.00
CA ILE A 109 -3.65 8.24 -19.62
C ILE A 109 -3.79 6.94 -18.84
N VAL A 110 -2.96 6.76 -17.81
CA VAL A 110 -3.18 5.72 -16.81
C VAL A 110 -4.25 6.22 -15.85
N ARG A 111 -5.34 5.47 -15.70
CA ARG A 111 -6.46 5.78 -14.82
C ARG A 111 -6.68 4.66 -13.83
N GLY A 112 -7.32 5.00 -12.72
CA GLY A 112 -7.68 3.99 -11.76
C GLY A 112 -8.71 4.46 -10.75
N ARG A 113 -9.06 3.54 -9.85
CA ARG A 113 -9.95 3.80 -8.71
C ARG A 113 -9.46 3.06 -7.48
N ALA A 114 -9.48 3.76 -6.35
CA ALA A 114 -9.12 3.21 -5.05
C ALA A 114 -10.37 3.10 -4.17
N THR A 115 -10.64 1.92 -3.63
CA THR A 115 -11.75 1.70 -2.70
C THR A 115 -11.35 0.81 -1.53
N PHE A 116 -12.05 0.96 -0.41
CA PHE A 116 -11.96 0.05 0.72
C PHE A 116 -13.36 -0.16 1.29
N HIS A 117 -13.79 -1.43 1.37
CA HIS A 117 -15.16 -1.82 1.71
C HIS A 117 -16.21 -1.13 0.81
N GLY A 118 -15.93 -1.06 -0.50
CA GLY A 118 -16.79 -0.38 -1.48
C GLY A 118 -16.77 1.15 -1.41
N ARG A 119 -16.18 1.74 -0.37
CA ARG A 119 -16.11 3.20 -0.20
C ARG A 119 -14.89 3.78 -0.91
N PRO A 120 -15.04 4.89 -1.65
CA PRO A 120 -13.92 5.55 -2.31
C PRO A 120 -12.91 6.10 -1.31
N ILE A 121 -11.62 6.00 -1.64
CA ILE A 121 -10.54 6.57 -0.84
C ILE A 121 -10.16 7.92 -1.42
N PHE A 122 -10.27 8.98 -0.62
CA PHE A 122 -9.83 10.33 -0.97
C PHE A 122 -9.53 11.17 0.29
N GLY A 123 -8.80 12.27 0.09
CA GLY A 123 -8.56 13.29 1.11
C GLY A 123 -9.38 14.55 0.85
N TYR A 124 -9.27 15.50 1.77
CA TYR A 124 -9.96 16.79 1.74
C TYR A 124 -8.99 17.96 1.64
N ARG A 125 -7.73 17.77 2.06
CA ARG A 125 -6.70 18.81 2.04
C ARG A 125 -5.38 18.25 1.53
N SER A 126 -4.70 19.03 0.69
CA SER A 126 -3.36 18.74 0.20
C SER A 126 -2.59 20.02 -0.06
N THR A 127 -1.26 19.93 -0.11
CA THR A 127 -0.42 21.01 -0.64
C THR A 127 -0.67 21.21 -2.15
N PRO A 128 -0.25 22.34 -2.75
CA PRO A 128 -0.24 22.51 -4.20
C PRO A 128 0.57 21.44 -4.93
N SER A 129 1.60 20.89 -4.28
CA SER A 129 2.41 19.78 -4.79
C SER A 129 1.79 18.40 -4.60
N GLY A 130 0.56 18.32 -4.09
CA GLY A 130 -0.19 17.06 -3.97
C GLY A 130 0.19 16.19 -2.77
N VAL A 131 0.78 16.77 -1.73
CA VAL A 131 1.06 16.07 -0.46
C VAL A 131 -0.20 16.12 0.41
N PRO A 132 -0.76 14.97 0.86
CA PRO A 132 -1.92 14.96 1.74
C PRO A 132 -1.64 15.70 3.07
N LEU A 133 -2.57 16.56 3.48
CA LEU A 133 -2.53 17.32 4.75
C LEU A 133 -3.55 16.81 5.78
N ASP A 134 -4.14 15.64 5.52
CA ASP A 134 -5.09 14.99 6.40
C ASP A 134 -4.80 13.49 6.53
N GLY A 135 -5.46 12.84 7.49
CA GLY A 135 -5.28 11.41 7.75
C GLY A 135 -5.94 10.48 6.73
N LEU A 136 -6.71 11.01 5.78
CA LEU A 136 -7.59 10.27 4.87
C LEU A 136 -7.00 10.16 3.46
N GLY A 137 -6.40 11.24 2.95
CA GLY A 137 -5.79 11.32 1.62
C GLY A 137 -4.61 10.38 1.46
N ARG A 138 -4.47 9.82 0.25
CA ARG A 138 -3.39 8.90 -0.11
C ARG A 138 -2.84 9.28 -1.48
N ASN A 139 -1.53 9.18 -1.63
CA ASN A 139 -0.93 9.15 -2.96
C ASN A 139 -1.01 7.73 -3.53
N VAL A 140 -1.33 7.64 -4.81
CA VAL A 140 -1.15 6.46 -5.65
C VAL A 140 0.13 6.66 -6.43
N TYR A 141 1.09 5.76 -6.25
CA TYR A 141 2.39 5.80 -6.90
C TYR A 141 2.32 4.97 -8.17
N ILE A 142 2.65 5.61 -9.30
CA ILE A 142 2.65 4.99 -10.61
C ILE A 142 4.08 4.60 -10.99
N ASP A 143 4.22 3.37 -11.47
CA ASP A 143 5.44 2.82 -12.03
C ASP A 143 5.18 2.42 -13.50
N SER A 144 6.21 2.49 -14.34
CA SER A 144 6.17 2.00 -15.72
C SER A 144 7.23 0.92 -15.92
N TRP A 145 6.89 -0.14 -16.65
CA TRP A 145 7.83 -1.18 -17.07
C TRP A 145 8.54 -0.74 -18.35
N ARG A 146 9.80 -0.33 -18.22
CA ARG A 146 10.65 0.09 -19.35
C ARG A 146 12.11 -0.25 -19.09
N ASN A 147 12.84 -0.59 -20.15
CA ASN A 147 14.24 -1.01 -20.11
C ASN A 147 14.44 -2.21 -19.16
N GLY A 148 13.55 -3.20 -19.25
CA GLY A 148 13.63 -4.43 -18.44
C GLY A 148 13.38 -4.29 -16.94
N ARG A 149 12.87 -3.14 -16.47
CA ARG A 149 12.62 -2.92 -15.03
C ARG A 149 11.43 -1.99 -14.76
N TRP A 150 10.85 -2.10 -13.56
CA TRP A 150 9.89 -1.13 -13.04
C TRP A 150 10.58 0.17 -12.67
N GLN A 151 10.04 1.30 -13.14
CA GLN A 151 10.56 2.64 -12.84
C GLN A 151 9.45 3.54 -12.30
N ARG A 152 9.67 4.08 -11.09
CA ARG A 152 8.78 5.06 -10.44
C ARG A 152 8.65 6.32 -11.28
N LEU A 153 7.42 6.71 -11.58
CA LEU A 153 7.09 7.97 -12.25
C LEU A 153 6.87 9.06 -11.20
N MET A 154 5.71 9.05 -10.55
CA MET A 154 5.33 9.99 -9.50
C MET A 154 4.18 9.45 -8.64
N GLY A 155 3.87 10.17 -7.56
CA GLY A 155 2.64 9.97 -6.79
C GLY A 155 1.57 10.96 -7.20
N ILE A 156 0.32 10.51 -7.31
CA ILE A 156 -0.85 11.35 -7.62
C ILE A 156 -1.93 11.18 -6.56
N LEU A 157 -2.78 12.19 -6.39
CA LEU A 157 -3.92 12.12 -5.47
C LEU A 157 -5.11 11.44 -6.13
N THR A 158 -5.90 10.76 -5.30
CA THR A 158 -7.27 10.35 -5.63
C THR A 158 -8.22 11.54 -5.54
N HIS A 159 -9.07 11.72 -6.55
CA HIS A 159 -10.10 12.76 -6.60
C HIS A 159 -11.27 12.48 -5.65
N ARG A 160 -11.66 13.51 -4.91
CA ARG A 160 -12.94 13.56 -4.19
C ARG A 160 -14.10 13.77 -5.18
N PRO A 161 -15.28 13.17 -4.96
CA PRO A 161 -15.61 12.13 -3.96
C PRO A 161 -15.46 10.70 -4.50
N THR A 162 -14.86 10.51 -5.68
CA THR A 162 -14.97 9.25 -6.43
C THR A 162 -13.88 8.23 -6.11
N GLY A 163 -12.76 8.67 -5.52
CA GLY A 163 -11.57 7.85 -5.33
C GLY A 163 -10.86 7.50 -6.64
N ARG A 164 -11.23 8.15 -7.75
CA ARG A 164 -10.58 7.98 -9.06
C ARG A 164 -9.28 8.77 -9.13
N PHE A 165 -8.36 8.34 -9.96
CA PHE A 165 -7.12 9.05 -10.22
C PHE A 165 -6.72 8.90 -11.68
N GLY A 166 -5.83 9.77 -12.16
CA GLY A 166 -5.32 9.73 -13.52
C GLY A 166 -3.95 10.39 -13.63
N LEU A 167 -3.09 9.80 -14.46
CA LEU A 167 -1.80 10.36 -14.85
C LEU A 167 -1.69 10.35 -16.38
N TRP A 168 -1.47 11.52 -16.96
CA TRP A 168 -1.05 11.63 -18.35
C TRP A 168 0.41 11.19 -18.49
N ILE A 169 0.68 10.24 -19.39
CA ILE A 169 2.01 9.67 -19.57
C ILE A 169 2.81 10.50 -20.56
N ARG A 170 3.91 11.08 -20.05
CA ARG A 170 4.89 11.79 -20.87
C ARG A 170 5.55 10.80 -21.85
N PRO A 171 5.93 11.21 -23.08
CA PRO A 171 6.53 10.31 -24.06
C PRO A 171 7.71 9.50 -23.52
N TYR A 172 8.62 10.15 -22.78
CA TYR A 172 9.79 9.52 -22.17
C TYR A 172 9.47 8.67 -20.92
N TRP A 173 8.21 8.67 -20.46
CA TRP A 173 7.73 7.79 -19.39
C TRP A 173 7.06 6.51 -19.89
N ARG A 174 6.79 6.41 -21.20
CA ARG A 174 6.09 5.28 -21.80
C ARG A 174 6.83 3.97 -21.54
N GLY A 175 6.05 2.90 -21.35
CA GLY A 175 6.56 1.55 -21.17
C GLY A 175 5.49 0.54 -21.58
N SER A 176 5.83 -0.74 -21.57
CA SER A 176 4.91 -1.78 -22.05
C SER A 176 3.80 -2.12 -21.04
N GLN A 177 3.99 -1.76 -19.78
CA GLN A 177 3.03 -1.95 -18.70
C GLN A 177 3.11 -0.81 -17.68
N TYR A 178 2.03 -0.63 -16.94
CA TYR A 178 1.94 0.31 -15.83
C TYR A 178 1.49 -0.42 -14.57
N ALA A 179 2.03 0.01 -13.43
CA ALA A 179 1.63 -0.47 -12.12
C ALA A 179 1.30 0.70 -11.21
N ALA A 180 0.37 0.48 -10.30
CA ALA A 180 -0.02 1.42 -9.28
C ALA A 180 0.09 0.77 -7.91
N ARG A 181 0.61 1.52 -6.94
CA ARG A 181 0.69 1.12 -5.54
C ARG A 181 0.19 2.23 -4.65
N MET A 182 -0.52 1.89 -3.59
CA MET A 182 -1.02 2.89 -2.65
C MET A 182 -0.96 2.41 -1.21
N VAL A 183 -0.78 3.36 -0.32
CA VAL A 183 -0.94 3.12 1.11
C VAL A 183 -2.43 2.94 1.43
N GLY A 184 -2.76 1.92 2.23
CA GLY A 184 -4.12 1.66 2.70
C GLY A 184 -4.69 2.80 3.56
N PRO A 185 -6.02 3.01 3.56
CA PRO A 185 -6.67 4.01 4.41
C PRO A 185 -6.60 3.66 5.91
N ASN A 186 -6.48 4.69 6.75
CA ASN A 186 -6.49 4.61 8.20
C ASN A 186 -7.79 5.19 8.75
N TRP A 187 -8.89 4.45 8.62
CA TRP A 187 -10.23 4.90 9.02
C TRP A 187 -10.56 4.46 10.44
N GLY A 188 -10.58 5.42 11.37
CA GLY A 188 -10.78 5.17 12.79
C GLY A 188 -9.73 4.19 13.33
N ARG A 189 -10.21 3.02 13.80
CA ARG A 189 -9.36 1.95 14.34
C ARG A 189 -8.83 0.99 13.27
N THR A 190 -9.38 1.01 12.06
CA THR A 190 -8.96 0.14 10.95
C THR A 190 -7.73 0.71 10.26
N LEU A 191 -6.74 -0.15 10.03
CA LEU A 191 -5.56 0.15 9.21
C LEU A 191 -5.63 -0.82 8.03
N ALA A 192 -6.18 -0.36 6.91
CA ALA A 192 -6.37 -1.23 5.76
C ALA A 192 -5.01 -1.63 5.14
N PRO A 193 -4.91 -2.78 4.46
CA PRO A 193 -3.70 -3.17 3.76
C PRO A 193 -3.42 -2.23 2.59
N ASP A 194 -2.14 -2.05 2.28
CA ASP A 194 -1.71 -1.37 1.06
C ASP A 194 -2.15 -2.17 -0.17
N ALA A 195 -2.35 -1.49 -1.29
CA ALA A 195 -2.89 -2.09 -2.51
C ALA A 195 -1.95 -1.93 -3.71
N PHE A 196 -2.09 -2.83 -4.67
CA PHE A 196 -1.34 -2.90 -5.91
C PHE A 196 -2.28 -3.27 -7.05
N ALA A 197 -2.03 -2.71 -8.23
CA ALA A 197 -2.65 -3.11 -9.48
C ALA A 197 -1.67 -2.93 -10.63
N CYS A 198 -1.84 -3.70 -11.71
CA CYS A 198 -1.08 -3.54 -12.93
C CYS A 198 -2.01 -3.62 -14.15
N CYS A 199 -1.60 -3.00 -15.25
CA CYS A 199 -2.29 -3.06 -16.53
C CYS A 199 -1.28 -2.94 -17.68
N PRO A 200 -1.58 -3.53 -18.85
CA PRO A 200 -0.76 -3.32 -20.05
C PRO A 200 -0.89 -1.89 -20.57
N GLN A 201 0.03 -1.46 -21.43
CA GLN A 201 -0.20 -0.28 -22.27
C GLN A 201 -1.36 -0.52 -23.23
N THR A 202 -2.11 0.52 -23.56
CA THR A 202 -3.03 0.50 -24.69
C THR A 202 -2.20 0.62 -25.97
N ARG A 203 -2.28 -0.38 -26.84
CA ARG A 203 -1.68 -0.26 -28.18
C ARG A 203 -2.47 0.78 -28.97
N LEU A 204 -1.76 1.73 -29.59
CA LEU A 204 -2.30 2.48 -30.73
C LEU A 204 -2.67 1.45 -31.80
N ARG A 205 -3.93 1.42 -32.21
CA ARG A 205 -4.31 0.79 -33.48
C ARG A 205 -3.99 1.76 -34.60
#